data_AF-A0A1B6BEW2-F1
#
_entry.id   AF-A0A1B6BEW2-F1
#
_cell.length_a   1.000
_cell.length_b   1.000
_cell.length_c   1.000
_cell.angle_alpha   90.00
_cell.angle_beta   90.00
_cell.angle_gamma   90.00
#
_symmetry.space_group_name_H-M   'P 1'
#
loop_
_entity.id
_entity.type
_entity.pdbx_description
1 polymer ?
#
loop_
_entity_poly.entity_id
_entity_poly.type
_entity_poly.pdbx_seq_one_letter_code
_entity_poly.pdbx_strand_id
1 'polypeptide(L)' 'MNKRKPLTQEQIKELLEAMRSSKIKREYRRIQAIYLYGTGKEVGEIAEITQLTPVTISRLYTKSLVLHKK' A
#
# COMPACT_ATOMS: atom_id res chain seq x y z
N MET A 1 11.09 -7.45 -14.39
CA MET A 1 10.00 -7.43 -13.40
C MET A 1 10.57 -7.14 -12.02
N ASN A 2 10.24 -5.99 -11.42
CA ASN A 2 10.58 -5.73 -10.01
C ASN A 2 9.86 -6.79 -9.15
N LYS A 3 10.62 -7.67 -8.50
CA LYS A 3 10.07 -8.70 -7.60
C LYS A 3 9.31 -7.98 -6.48
N ARG A 4 7.99 -8.18 -6.39
CA ARG A 4 7.17 -7.68 -5.27
C ARG A 4 7.74 -8.29 -3.98
N LYS A 5 8.01 -7.46 -2.97
CA LYS A 5 8.45 -7.93 -1.66
C LYS A 5 7.22 -8.07 -0.77
N PRO A 6 6.92 -9.27 -0.24
CA PRO A 6 5.82 -9.42 0.70
C PRO A 6 6.06 -8.53 1.92
N LEU A 7 4.99 -7.94 2.45
CA LEU A 7 5.06 -7.20 3.71
C LEU A 7 5.32 -8.18 4.87
N THR A 8 6.08 -7.75 5.86
CA THR A 8 6.21 -8.49 7.12
C THR A 8 4.92 -8.41 7.94
N GLN A 9 4.76 -9.31 8.90
CA GLN A 9 3.61 -9.29 9.80
C GLN A 9 3.51 -7.98 10.61
N GLU A 10 4.66 -7.42 11.02
CA GLU A 10 4.74 -6.12 11.70
C GLU A 10 4.26 -4.99 10.79
N GLN A 11 4.74 -4.94 9.54
CA GLN A 11 4.30 -3.94 8.56
C GLN A 11 2.80 -4.04 8.27
N ILE A 12 2.25 -5.25 8.20
CA ILE A 12 0.81 -5.45 8.05
C ILE A 12 0.05 -4.88 9.24
N LYS A 13 0.53 -5.13 10.47
CA LYS A 13 -0.09 -4.61 11.69
C LYS A 13 -0.07 -3.08 11.72
N GLU A 14 1.07 -2.46 11.40
CA GLU A 14 1.21 -1.00 11.32
C GLU A 14 0.23 -0.39 10.30
N LEU A 15 0.11 -0.98 9.11
CA LEU A 15 -0.81 -0.50 8.08
C LEU A 15 -2.28 -0.64 8.52
N LEU A 16 -2.64 -1.72 9.20
CA LEU A 16 -3.99 -1.91 9.74
C LEU A 16 -4.32 -0.88 10.82
N GLU A 17 -3.38 -0.59 11.72
CA GLU A 17 -3.54 0.44 12.74
C GLU A 17 -3.64 1.84 12.13
N ALA A 18 -2.79 2.15 11.14
CA ALA A 18 -2.83 3.42 10.41
C ALA A 18 -4.14 3.61 9.62
N MET A 19 -4.67 2.55 9.01
CA MET A 19 -6.00 2.59 8.36
C MET A 19 -7.11 2.87 9.36
N ARG A 20 -7.06 2.27 10.56
CA ARG A 20 -8.07 2.48 11.61
C ARG A 20 -8.03 3.90 12.19
N SER A 21 -6.84 4.49 12.31
CA SER A 21 -6.66 5.82 12.88
C SER A 21 -6.87 6.96 11.87
N SER A 22 -6.74 6.68 10.56
CA SER A 22 -6.85 7.71 9.54
C SER A 22 -8.28 8.22 9.39
N LYS A 23 -8.49 9.50 9.69
CA LYS A 23 -9.74 10.23 9.43
C LYS A 23 -9.80 10.82 8.01
N ILE A 24 -8.68 10.78 7.28
CA ILE A 24 -8.53 11.40 5.97
C ILE A 24 -8.74 10.34 4.89
N LYS A 25 -9.85 10.41 4.15
CA LYS A 25 -10.18 9.44 3.08
C LYS A 25 -9.05 9.22 2.09
N ARG A 26 -8.32 10.27 1.72
CA ARG A 26 -7.19 10.19 0.78
C ARG A 26 -6.02 9.39 1.35
N GLU A 27 -5.75 9.54 2.63
CA GLU A 27 -4.67 8.84 3.32
C GLU A 27 -5.05 7.37 3.54
N TYR A 28 -6.28 7.10 3.99
CA TYR A 28 -6.84 5.75 4.06
C TYR A 28 -6.65 4.97 2.75
N ARG A 29 -7.03 5.56 1.60
CA ARG A 29 -6.88 4.92 0.27
C ARG A 29 -5.42 4.62 -0.07
N ARG A 30 -4.49 5.50 0.32
CA ARG A 30 -3.05 5.29 0.09
C ARG A 30 -2.52 4.13 0.93
N ILE A 31 -2.87 4.09 2.21
CA ILE A 31 -2.47 3.01 3.13
C ILE A 31 -3.08 1.67 2.66
N GLN A 32 -4.37 1.69 2.28
CA GLN A 32 -5.07 0.55 1.71
C GLN A 32 -4.38 0.03 0.45
N ALA A 33 -3.96 0.92 -0.47
CA ALA A 33 -3.23 0.52 -1.67
C ALA A 33 -1.89 -0.15 -1.36
N ILE A 34 -1.14 0.35 -0.37
CA ILE A 34 0.13 -0.25 0.05
C ILE A 34 -0.10 -1.65 0.64
N TYR A 35 -1.11 -1.78 1.50
CA TYR A 35 -1.50 -3.07 2.08
C TYR A 35 -1.88 -4.10 1.01
N LEU A 36 -2.79 -3.74 0.09
CA LEU A 36 -3.27 -4.66 -0.95
C LEU A 36 -2.15 -5.05 -1.93
N TYR A 37 -1.28 -4.11 -2.28
CA TYR A 37 -0.12 -4.41 -3.13
C TYR A 37 0.84 -5.38 -2.43
N GLY A 38 1.10 -5.15 -1.14
CA GLY A 38 1.98 -5.97 -0.32
C GLY A 38 1.45 -7.38 -0.02
N THR A 39 0.13 -7.58 -0.09
CA THR A 39 -0.53 -8.88 0.02
C THR A 39 -0.73 -9.59 -1.33
N GLY A 40 -0.24 -8.99 -2.41
CA GLY A 40 -0.15 -9.64 -3.72
C GLY A 40 -1.29 -9.34 -4.69
N LYS A 41 -2.21 -8.41 -4.37
CA LYS A 41 -3.24 -7.99 -5.34
C LYS A 41 -2.65 -7.31 -6.56
N GLU A 42 -3.33 -7.49 -7.68
CA GLU A 42 -2.95 -6.83 -8.93
C GLU A 42 -3.28 -5.34 -8.92
N VAL A 43 -2.45 -4.56 -9.61
CA VAL A 43 -2.57 -3.10 -9.62
C VAL A 43 -3.92 -2.62 -10.16
N GLY A 44 -4.49 -3.35 -11.13
CA GLY A 44 -5.83 -3.07 -11.67
C GLY A 44 -6.92 -3.18 -10.60
N GLU A 45 -6.95 -4.30 -9.88
CA GLU A 45 -7.91 -4.50 -8.78
C GLU A 45 -7.73 -3.45 -7.68
N ILE A 46 -6.49 -3.11 -7.33
CA ILE A 46 -6.20 -2.08 -6.33
C ILE A 46 -6.72 -0.72 -6.79
N ALA A 47 -6.57 -0.40 -8.09
CA ALA A 47 -7.07 0.84 -8.66
C ALA A 47 -8.59 0.94 -8.56
N GLU A 48 -9.31 -0.15 -8.82
CA GLU A 48 -10.76 -0.21 -8.67
C GLU A 48 -11.20 -0.02 -7.21
N ILE A 49 -10.57 -0.74 -6.28
CA ILE A 49 -10.90 -0.67 -4.84
C ILE A 49 -10.61 0.71 -4.25
N THR A 50 -9.43 1.25 -4.55
CA THR A 50 -8.92 2.48 -3.90
C THR A 50 -9.23 3.75 -4.68
N GLN A 51 -9.73 3.63 -5.91
CA GLN A 51 -9.91 4.72 -6.87
C GLN A 51 -8.62 5.53 -7.12
N LEU A 52 -7.47 4.88 -6.99
CA LEU A 52 -6.16 5.46 -7.29
C LEU A 52 -5.70 5.01 -8.67
N THR A 53 -4.93 5.84 -9.36
CA THR A 53 -4.36 5.45 -10.65
C THR A 53 -3.28 4.39 -10.47
N PRO A 54 -3.11 3.46 -11.42
CA PRO A 54 -2.02 2.46 -11.40
C PRO A 54 -0.63 3.09 -11.15
N VAL A 55 -0.35 4.23 -11.79
CA VAL A 55 0.90 4.99 -11.60
C VAL A 55 1.08 5.45 -10.15
N THR A 56 0.00 5.90 -9.51
CA THR A 56 0.04 6.32 -8.10
C THR A 56 0.34 5.13 -7.19
N ILE A 57 -0.30 3.98 -7.44
CA ILE A 57 -0.11 2.76 -6.66
C ILE A 57 1.35 2.29 -6.74
N SER A 58 1.92 2.20 -7.94
CA SER A 58 3.33 1.81 -8.12
C SER A 58 4.30 2.77 -7.42
N ARG A 59 4.04 4.08 -7.48
CA ARG A 59 4.85 5.10 -6.79
C ARG A 59 4.77 4.99 -5.26
N LEU A 60 3.58 4.76 -4.72
CA LEU A 60 3.38 4.62 -3.28
C LEU A 60 4.19 3.44 -2.73
N TYR A 61 4.10 2.29 -3.40
CA TYR A 61 4.81 1.09 -2.96
C TYR A 61 6.34 1.19 -3.10
N THR A 62 6.83 1.84 -4.16
CA THR A 62 8.27 2.06 -4.32
C THR A 62 8.81 2.97 -3.22
N LYS A 63 8.06 4.00 -2.81
CA LYS A 63 8.45 4.88 -1.70
C LYS A 63 8.41 4.18 -0.34
N SER A 64 7.39 3.36 -0.07
CA SER A 64 7.27 2.66 1.23
C SER A 64 8.40 1.66 1.45
N LEU A 65 8.86 0.96 0.40
CA LEU A 65 10.00 0.04 0.48
C LEU A 65 11.35 0.73 0.76
N VAL A 66 11.51 1.99 0.35
CA VAL A 66 12.74 2.75 0.57
C VAL A 66 12.83 3.27 2.01
N LEU A 67 11.68 3.54 2.64
CA LEU A 67 11.64 4.09 4.00
C LEU A 67 12.00 3.09 5.11
N HIS A 68 11.79 1.78 4.90
CA HIS A 68 12.17 0.73 5.86
C HIS A 68 13.58 0.15 5.65
N LYS A 69 14.44 0.84 4.88
CA LYS A 69 15.81 0.40 4.58
C LYS A 69 16.89 1.08 5.45
N LYS A 70 16.50 1.78 6.52
CA LYS A 70 17.41 2.45 7.46
C LYS A 70 17.28 1.88 8.84
#